data_AF-A0A9E1S5Z3-F1
#
_entry.id   AF-A0A9E1S5Z3-F1
#
_cell.length_a   1.000
_cell.length_b   1.000
_cell.length_c   1.000
_cell.angle_alpha   90.00
_cell.angle_beta   90.00
_cell.angle_gamma   90.00
#
_symmetry.space_group_name_H-M   'P 1'
#
loop_
_entity.id
_entity.type
_entity.pdbx_description
1 polymer ?
#
loop_
_entity_poly.entity_id
_entity_poly.type
_entity_poly.pdbx_seq_one_letter_code
_entity_poly.pdbx_strand_id
1 'polypeptide(L)' 'MSDVNQPSDEAASQPLSQEDQSRVDGFLARGVNSVERRPFRPVFLIVILIAVVTGFSLLSQGIAQWAGIY' A
#
# COMPACT_ATOMS: atom_id res chain seq x y z
N MET A 1 -20.80 17.76 35.44
CA MET A 1 -21.35 16.39 35.47
C MET A 1 -21.22 15.87 34.04
N SER A 2 -20.18 15.10 33.76
CA SER A 2 -19.81 14.70 32.40
C SER A 2 -19.82 13.17 32.31
N ASP A 3 -21.00 12.58 32.36
CA ASP A 3 -21.20 11.17 32.03
C ASP A 3 -21.46 11.05 30.53
N VAL A 4 -20.39 11.21 29.75
CA VAL A 4 -20.40 10.83 28.34
C VAL A 4 -19.91 9.40 28.27
N ASN A 5 -20.89 8.50 28.32
CA ASN A 5 -20.88 7.09 27.95
C ASN A 5 -19.75 6.72 26.95
N GLN A 6 -18.58 6.32 27.46
CA GLN A 6 -17.56 5.64 26.69
C GLN A 6 -17.94 4.14 26.69
N PRO A 7 -18.31 3.54 25.55
CA PRO A 7 -18.51 2.10 25.51
C PRO A 7 -17.20 1.43 25.92
N SER A 8 -17.24 0.67 27.01
CA SER A 8 -16.10 -0.06 27.55
C SER A 8 -15.54 -1.01 26.48
N ASP A 9 -14.23 -0.98 26.26
CA ASP A 9 -13.52 -1.81 25.27
C ASP A 9 -13.76 -3.33 25.47
N GLU A 10 -14.30 -3.75 26.62
CA GLU A 10 -14.77 -5.12 26.87
C GLU A 10 -15.96 -5.53 25.99
N ALA A 11 -16.87 -4.60 25.65
CA ALA A 11 -17.99 -4.88 24.75
C ALA A 11 -17.53 -5.13 23.31
N ALA A 12 -16.38 -4.58 22.91
CA ALA A 12 -15.78 -4.82 21.59
C ALA A 12 -15.12 -6.21 21.46
N SER A 13 -14.83 -6.87 22.59
CA SER A 13 -14.20 -8.19 22.64
C SER A 13 -15.21 -9.34 22.77
N GLN A 14 -16.50 -9.01 22.89
CA GLN A 14 -17.55 -10.00 23.02
C GLN A 14 -17.91 -10.54 21.62
N PRO A 15 -17.88 -11.85 21.38
CA PRO A 15 -18.20 -12.42 20.08
C PRO A 15 -19.61 -11.98 19.68
N LEU A 16 -19.72 -11.42 18.46
CA LEU A 16 -20.99 -10.97 17.91
C LEU A 16 -22.00 -12.13 17.87
N SER A 17 -23.27 -11.81 18.08
CA SER A 17 -24.36 -12.75 17.79
C SER A 17 -24.24 -13.23 16.34
N GLN A 18 -24.63 -14.48 16.04
CA GLN A 18 -24.55 -15.03 14.69
C GLN A 18 -25.28 -14.17 13.65
N GLU A 19 -26.38 -13.52 14.05
CA GLU A 19 -27.11 -12.59 13.19
C GLU A 19 -26.27 -11.36 12.83
N ASP A 20 -25.63 -10.73 13.82
CA ASP A 20 -24.80 -9.54 13.60
C ASP A 20 -23.53 -9.88 12.83
N GLN A 21 -22.93 -11.05 13.09
CA GLN A 21 -21.81 -11.56 12.31
C GLN A 21 -22.17 -11.70 10.83
N SER A 22 -23.35 -12.24 10.51
CA SER A 22 -23.81 -12.37 9.12
C SER A 22 -23.99 -11.01 8.40
N ARG A 23 -24.41 -9.98 9.14
CA ARG A 23 -24.56 -8.61 8.61
C ARG A 23 -23.20 -7.98 8.32
N VAL A 24 -22.22 -8.20 9.21
CA VAL A 24 -20.83 -7.78 9.05
C VAL A 24 -20.18 -8.47 7.86
N ASP A 25 -20.31 -9.80 7.76
CA ASP A 25 -19.75 -10.58 6.67
C ASP A 25 -20.32 -10.14 5.32
N GLY A 26 -21.63 -9.92 5.26
CA GLY A 26 -22.30 -9.37 4.08
C GLY A 26 -21.81 -7.95 3.73
N PHE A 27 -21.47 -7.13 4.72
CA PHE A 27 -20.92 -5.79 4.50
C PHE A 27 -19.46 -5.82 4.03
N LEU A 28 -18.62 -6.67 4.61
CA LEU A 28 -17.23 -6.85 4.22
C LEU A 28 -17.11 -7.45 2.80
N ALA A 29 -18.00 -8.37 2.44
CA ALA A 29 -18.07 -8.94 1.09
C ALA A 29 -18.46 -7.91 0.02
N ARG A 30 -19.23 -6.87 0.39
CA ARG A 30 -19.56 -5.72 -0.46
C ARG A 30 -18.41 -4.70 -0.57
N GLY A 31 -17.30 -4.94 0.13
CA GLY A 31 -16.14 -4.06 0.16
C GLY A 31 -15.60 -3.82 -1.25
N VAL A 32 -15.83 -2.60 -1.76
CA VAL A 32 -15.31 -2.04 -3.03
C VAL A 32 -13.77 -1.99 -3.12
N ASN A 33 -13.07 -2.53 -2.13
CA ASN A 33 -11.61 -2.56 -2.00
C ASN A 33 -11.03 -3.99 -2.11
N SER A 34 -11.79 -4.95 -2.65
CA SER A 34 -11.24 -6.23 -3.14
C SER A 34 -10.53 -6.02 -4.48
N VAL A 35 -9.53 -5.13 -4.48
CA VAL A 35 -8.63 -5.00 -5.64
C VAL A 35 -7.77 -6.25 -5.66
N GLU A 36 -7.71 -6.95 -6.79
CA GLU A 36 -6.76 -8.05 -6.98
C GLU A 36 -5.34 -7.48 -6.94
N ARG A 37 -4.76 -7.49 -5.74
CA ARG A 37 -3.44 -6.92 -5.49
C ARG A 37 -2.42 -7.89 -6.06
N ARG A 38 -1.91 -7.58 -7.25
CA ARG A 38 -0.71 -8.25 -7.74
C ARG A 38 0.37 -8.17 -6.65
N PRO A 39 1.07 -9.27 -6.35
CA PRO A 39 2.07 -9.28 -5.29
C PRO A 39 3.10 -8.19 -5.58
N PHE A 40 3.42 -7.39 -4.57
CA PHE A 40 4.43 -6.35 -4.68
C PHE A 40 5.79 -7.02 -4.97
N ARG A 41 6.46 -6.59 -6.04
CA ARG A 41 7.76 -7.15 -6.49
C ARG A 41 8.88 -6.12 -6.23
N PRO A 42 9.33 -5.94 -4.98
CA PRO A 42 10.25 -4.85 -4.61
C PRO A 42 11.58 -4.94 -5.37
N VAL A 43 12.12 -6.14 -5.54
CA VAL A 43 13.39 -6.37 -6.26
C VAL A 43 13.29 -5.91 -7.70
N PHE A 44 12.18 -6.19 -8.38
CA PHE A 44 11.97 -5.76 -9.76
C PHE A 44 11.95 -4.25 -9.90
N LEU A 45 11.29 -3.55 -8.97
CA LEU A 45 11.26 -2.08 -8.95
C LEU A 45 12.65 -1.49 -8.72
N ILE A 46 13.44 -2.09 -7.83
CA ILE A 46 14.84 -1.68 -7.58
C ILE A 46 15.69 -1.87 -8.84
N VAL A 47 15.55 -3.00 -9.53
CA VAL A 47 16.30 -3.27 -10.77
C VAL A 47 15.96 -2.23 -11.85
N ILE A 48 14.67 -1.92 -12.04
CA ILE A 48 14.26 -0.86 -12.98
C ILE A 48 14.85 0.48 -12.58
N LEU A 49 14.78 0.85 -11.30
CA LEU A 49 15.33 2.10 -10.80
C LEU A 49 16.82 2.23 -11.12
N ILE A 50 17.61 1.19 -10.80
CA ILE A 50 19.04 1.15 -11.09
C ILE A 50 19.28 1.29 -12.59
N ALA A 51 18.56 0.52 -13.42
CA ALA A 51 18.72 0.57 -14.87
C ALA A 51 18.46 1.98 -15.45
N VAL A 52 17.41 2.66 -14.99
CA VAL A 52 17.07 4.01 -15.44
C VAL A 52 18.14 5.02 -15.02
N VAL A 53 18.54 5.01 -13.75
CA VAL A 53 19.56 5.94 -13.22
C VAL A 53 20.89 5.72 -13.91
N THR A 54 21.35 4.47 -14.01
CA THR A 54 22.61 4.14 -14.71
C THR A 54 22.54 4.54 -16.18
N GLY A 55 21.42 4.28 -16.87
CA GLY A 55 21.22 4.69 -18.26
C GLY A 55 21.35 6.19 -18.45
N PHE A 56 20.71 6.99 -17.59
CA PHE A 56 20.84 8.45 -17.63
C PHE A 56 22.24 8.95 -17.24
N SER A 57 22.91 8.32 -16.28
CA SER A 57 24.30 8.64 -15.96
C SER A 57 25.22 8.43 -17.16
N LEU A 58 25.11 7.27 -17.83
CA LEU A 58 25.91 6.95 -19.01
C LEU A 58 25.58 7.87 -20.19
N LEU A 59 24.29 8.15 -20.41
CA LEU A 59 23.86 9.09 -21.45
C LEU A 59 24.41 10.49 -21.21
N SER A 60 24.33 10.99 -19.98
CA SER A 60 24.86 12.30 -19.59
C SER A 60 26.38 12.36 -19.81
N GLN A 61 27.11 11.33 -19.40
CA GLN A 61 28.55 11.24 -19.64
C GLN A 61 28.88 11.18 -21.13
N GLY A 62 28.14 10.40 -21.93
CA GLY A 62 28.33 10.32 -23.38
C GLY A 62 28.14 11.67 -24.07
N ILE A 63 27.12 12.44 -23.66
CA ILE A 63 26.90 13.81 -24.16
C ILE A 63 28.05 14.74 -23.73
N ALA A 64 28.51 14.67 -22.49
CA ALA A 64 29.62 15.48 -21.99
C ALA A 64 30.92 15.22 -22.78
N GLN A 65 31.21 13.95 -23.06
CA GLN A 65 32.36 13.53 -23.87
C GLN A 65 32.25 14.06 -25.31
N TRP A 66 31.07 13.99 -25.95
CA TRP A 66 30.86 14.55 -27.29
C TRP A 66 30.93 16.07 -27.34
N ALA A 67 30.55 16.75 -26.25
CA ALA A 67 30.67 18.19 -26.11
C ALA A 67 32.12 18.65 -25.82
N GLY A 68 33.08 17.73 -25.65
CA GLY A 68 34.48 18.04 -25.38
C GLY A 68 34.73 18.56 -23.97
N ILE A 69 33.83 18.25 -23.03
CA ILE A 69 33.92 18.64 -21.62
C ILE A 69 34.66 17.50 -20.91
N TYR A 70 35.93 17.73 -20.53
CA TYR A 70 36.78 16.77 -19.81
C TYR A 70 37.06 17.27 -18.40
#